data_AF-A0A9D6VFH6-F1
#
_entry.id   AF-A0A9D6VFH6-F1
#
_cell.length_a   1.000
_cell.length_b   1.000
_cell.length_c   1.000
_cell.angle_alpha   90.00
_cell.angle_beta   90.00
_cell.angle_gamma   90.00
#
_symmetry.space_group_name_H-M   'P 1'
#
loop_
_entity.id
_entity.type
_entity.pdbx_description
1 polymer ?
#
loop_
_entity_poly.entity_id
_entity_poly.type
_entity_poly.pdbx_seq_one_letter_code
_entity_poly.pdbx_strand_id
1 'polypeptide(L)'
;MKVVSSSLLLAVLSVTAIDVQAAWSALRMACDGDDVGAEVSINGVFKGECPLDLQVSAGTVQLTVLKTLNTSHVRTFEQDIRMGDGVVTKVAVIEQGQLTAKGKGIEAERQRQAQEPGHDATLRALVPEGEFLYGNDKQRLSLSAFYMDKFEVSTAQYAKFMAATGAKEPKYWPTSGLVSHDQKPVVGVSWSEADAYCRHYHKRLPTEQEWEKAMRGTDGRNYPWGNEEPTGRHVNSNKNSNDYNDYGPLIRAWFLEGGKSPYGILDRAGNVWEWTSSDYDRGQKVLRGGAWFYQAFYWGSTDRLGGTPDSRDRDFGFRCAQDVRK
;
A
#
# COMPACT_ATOMS: atom_id res chain seq x y z
N MET A 1 -96.37 -17.51 -30.64
CA MET A 1 -96.15 -18.88 -30.08
C MET A 1 -95.06 -19.58 -30.88
N LYS A 2 -94.04 -20.12 -30.19
CA LYS A 2 -92.96 -21.06 -30.64
C LYS A 2 -91.95 -20.49 -31.67
N VAL A 3 -90.68 -20.16 -31.35
CA VAL A 3 -89.48 -21.01 -31.04
C VAL A 3 -89.34 -22.16 -32.05
N VAL A 4 -88.26 -22.33 -32.84
CA VAL A 4 -86.92 -22.91 -32.53
C VAL A 4 -86.10 -22.87 -33.84
N SER A 5 -84.93 -22.19 -33.90
CA SER A 5 -83.53 -22.71 -33.87
C SER A 5 -83.00 -23.46 -35.10
N SER A 6 -81.76 -23.07 -35.46
CA SER A 6 -80.58 -23.91 -35.83
C SER A 6 -80.00 -23.54 -37.20
N SER A 7 -78.69 -23.45 -37.45
CA SER A 7 -77.46 -23.28 -36.68
C SER A 7 -76.39 -23.04 -37.76
N LEU A 8 -75.71 -21.90 -37.72
CA LEU A 8 -74.65 -21.55 -38.68
C LEU A 8 -73.34 -22.18 -38.20
N LEU A 9 -72.79 -23.17 -38.91
CA LEU A 9 -71.40 -23.62 -38.66
C LEU A 9 -70.44 -22.72 -39.46
N LEU A 10 -69.76 -21.81 -38.77
CA LEU A 10 -68.49 -21.24 -39.23
C LEU A 10 -67.36 -22.04 -38.59
N ALA A 11 -66.54 -22.70 -39.42
CA ALA A 11 -65.29 -23.30 -38.99
C ALA A 11 -64.28 -22.18 -38.71
N VAL A 12 -63.89 -22.01 -37.45
CA VAL A 12 -62.78 -21.14 -37.05
C VAL A 12 -61.51 -21.98 -37.02
N LEU A 13 -60.57 -21.65 -37.90
CA LEU A 13 -59.19 -22.17 -37.89
C LEU A 13 -58.52 -21.78 -36.56
N SER A 14 -58.28 -22.75 -35.69
CA SER A 14 -57.43 -22.60 -34.52
C SER A 14 -55.97 -22.59 -34.97
N VAL A 15 -55.34 -21.42 -34.97
CA VAL A 15 -53.88 -21.30 -34.97
C VAL A 15 -53.41 -21.84 -33.62
N THR A 16 -52.79 -23.03 -33.62
CA THR A 16 -52.08 -23.53 -32.45
C THR A 16 -50.92 -22.59 -32.17
N ALA A 17 -51.01 -21.84 -31.07
CA ALA A 17 -49.84 -21.21 -30.48
C ALA A 17 -48.85 -22.35 -30.19
N ILE A 18 -47.70 -22.33 -30.86
CA ILE A 18 -46.56 -23.13 -30.45
C ILE A 18 -46.15 -22.51 -29.11
N ASP A 19 -46.53 -23.18 -28.04
CA ASP A 19 -46.06 -22.86 -26.71
C ASP A 19 -44.57 -23.26 -26.69
N VAL A 20 -43.69 -22.33 -27.09
CA VAL A 20 -42.26 -22.46 -26.87
C VAL A 20 -42.09 -22.31 -25.37
N GLN A 21 -42.25 -23.42 -24.64
CA GLN A 21 -41.81 -23.50 -23.27
C GLN A 21 -40.34 -23.12 -23.29
N ALA A 22 -40.03 -21.91 -22.81
CA ALA A 22 -38.66 -21.49 -22.63
C ALA A 22 -38.00 -22.55 -21.75
N ALA A 23 -37.08 -23.32 -22.31
CA ALA A 23 -36.36 -24.31 -21.55
C ALA A 23 -35.50 -23.60 -20.51
N TRP A 24 -35.73 -23.90 -19.23
CA TRP A 24 -34.99 -23.35 -18.11
C TRP A 24 -34.06 -24.41 -17.53
N SER A 25 -32.86 -23.99 -17.15
CA SER A 25 -31.82 -24.79 -16.53
C SER A 25 -31.45 -24.19 -15.18
N ALA A 26 -31.17 -25.05 -14.20
CA ALA A 26 -30.74 -24.61 -12.88
C ALA A 26 -29.22 -24.42 -12.84
N LEU A 27 -28.76 -23.19 -12.59
CA LEU A 27 -27.37 -22.89 -12.28
C LEU A 27 -27.22 -22.77 -10.77
N ARG A 28 -26.37 -23.61 -10.17
CA ARG A 28 -26.08 -23.58 -8.74
C ARG A 28 -24.66 -23.12 -8.50
N MET A 29 -24.51 -22.02 -7.79
CA MET A 29 -23.21 -21.44 -7.52
C MET A 29 -22.89 -21.53 -6.04
N ALA A 30 -21.77 -22.21 -5.75
CA ALA A 30 -21.24 -22.36 -4.41
C ALA A 30 -19.89 -21.64 -4.34
N CYS A 31 -19.70 -20.86 -3.30
CA CYS A 31 -18.43 -20.22 -2.97
C CYS A 31 -18.09 -20.53 -1.51
N ASP A 32 -16.80 -20.63 -1.20
CA ASP A 32 -16.28 -20.84 0.14
C ASP A 32 -15.27 -19.75 0.52
N GLY A 33 -14.92 -19.69 1.80
CA GLY A 33 -13.93 -18.75 2.33
C GLY A 33 -14.19 -17.30 1.92
N ASP A 34 -13.16 -16.67 1.34
CA ASP A 34 -13.14 -15.26 0.94
C ASP A 34 -14.00 -14.95 -0.29
N ASP A 35 -14.53 -15.96 -0.99
CA ASP A 35 -15.34 -15.78 -2.20
C ASP A 35 -16.86 -15.71 -1.91
N VAL A 36 -17.27 -15.91 -0.66
CA VAL A 36 -18.65 -15.64 -0.22
C VAL A 36 -18.95 -14.14 -0.36
N GLY A 37 -20.10 -13.80 -0.95
CA GLY A 37 -20.47 -12.43 -1.27
C GLY A 37 -19.83 -11.89 -2.56
N ALA A 38 -19.34 -12.76 -3.45
CA ALA A 38 -18.90 -12.35 -4.79
C ALA A 38 -20.11 -12.02 -5.68
N GLU A 39 -20.04 -10.93 -6.42
CA GLU A 39 -21.07 -10.50 -7.36
C GLU A 39 -21.15 -11.45 -8.56
N VAL A 40 -22.36 -11.85 -8.93
CA VAL A 40 -22.64 -12.81 -9.99
C VAL A 40 -23.39 -12.11 -11.11
N SER A 41 -22.86 -12.18 -12.33
CA SER A 41 -23.50 -11.62 -13.52
C SER A 41 -23.63 -12.67 -14.62
N ILE A 42 -24.76 -12.64 -15.33
CA ILE A 42 -25.01 -13.47 -16.51
C ILE A 42 -25.22 -12.56 -17.71
N ASN A 43 -24.43 -12.75 -18.76
CA ASN A 43 -24.41 -11.90 -19.96
C ASN A 43 -24.29 -10.42 -19.60
N GLY A 44 -23.42 -10.10 -18.62
CA GLY A 44 -23.19 -8.75 -18.12
C GLY A 44 -24.29 -8.17 -17.21
N VAL A 45 -25.34 -8.93 -16.88
CA VAL A 45 -26.43 -8.47 -16.00
C VAL A 45 -26.26 -9.08 -14.61
N PHE A 46 -26.14 -8.23 -13.58
CA PHE A 46 -26.07 -8.65 -12.18
C PHE A 46 -27.30 -9.47 -11.75
N LYS A 47 -27.06 -10.60 -11.08
CA LYS A 47 -28.07 -11.56 -10.63
C LYS A 47 -28.10 -11.77 -9.11
N GLY A 48 -27.05 -11.37 -8.40
CA GLY A 48 -26.97 -11.50 -6.95
C GLY A 48 -25.54 -11.77 -6.48
N GLU A 49 -25.39 -12.18 -5.23
CA GLU A 49 -24.11 -12.53 -4.62
C GLU A 49 -24.01 -14.03 -4.34
N CYS A 50 -22.82 -14.62 -4.49
CA CYS A 50 -22.56 -16.03 -4.24
C CYS A 50 -22.58 -16.35 -2.73
N PRO A 51 -23.15 -17.48 -2.25
CA PRO A 51 -23.78 -18.56 -3.03
C PRO A 51 -25.15 -18.17 -3.58
N LEU A 52 -25.45 -18.64 -4.80
CA LEU A 52 -26.65 -18.25 -5.52
C LEU A 52 -27.15 -19.37 -6.44
N ASP A 53 -28.46 -19.61 -6.39
CA ASP A 53 -29.16 -20.52 -7.28
C ASP A 53 -30.07 -19.72 -8.22
N LEU A 54 -29.96 -19.98 -9.53
CA LEU A 54 -30.69 -19.25 -10.57
C LEU A 54 -31.33 -20.19 -11.59
N GLN A 55 -32.44 -19.76 -12.18
CA GLN A 55 -32.97 -20.33 -13.40
C GLN A 55 -32.45 -19.51 -14.59
N VAL A 56 -31.84 -20.19 -15.55
CA VAL A 56 -31.22 -19.59 -16.73
C VAL A 56 -31.80 -20.24 -17.97
N SER A 57 -32.09 -19.45 -19.00
CA SER A 57 -32.59 -19.98 -20.27
C SER A 57 -31.56 -20.91 -20.93
N ALA A 58 -32.03 -21.95 -21.60
CA ALA A 58 -31.18 -22.82 -22.40
C ALA A 58 -30.41 -22.03 -23.47
N GLY A 59 -29.15 -22.41 -23.71
CA GLY A 59 -28.22 -21.69 -24.59
C GLY A 59 -26.87 -21.43 -23.94
N THR A 60 -25.95 -20.80 -24.68
CA THR A 60 -24.66 -20.36 -24.13
C THR A 60 -24.87 -19.08 -23.35
N VAL A 61 -24.38 -19.05 -22.12
CA VAL A 61 -24.39 -17.85 -21.27
C VAL A 61 -22.98 -17.53 -20.81
N GLN A 62 -22.64 -16.26 -20.80
CA GLN A 62 -21.40 -15.75 -20.26
C GLN A 62 -21.60 -15.52 -18.76
N LEU A 63 -20.93 -16.30 -17.93
CA LEU A 63 -20.91 -16.12 -16.48
C LEU A 63 -19.71 -15.27 -16.09
N THR A 64 -19.97 -14.23 -15.29
CA THR A 64 -18.93 -13.43 -14.63
C THR A 64 -19.15 -13.50 -13.12
N VAL A 65 -18.10 -13.84 -12.36
CA VAL A 65 -18.08 -13.78 -10.90
C VAL A 65 -16.99 -12.81 -10.46
N LEU A 66 -17.36 -11.79 -9.69
CA LEU A 66 -16.47 -10.72 -9.28
C LEU A 66 -16.43 -10.59 -7.76
N LYS A 67 -15.25 -10.73 -7.17
CA LYS A 67 -15.01 -10.47 -5.74
C LYS A 67 -14.09 -9.28 -5.58
N THR A 68 -14.60 -8.20 -5.00
CA THR A 68 -13.77 -7.11 -4.53
C THR A 68 -13.08 -7.53 -3.24
N LEU A 69 -11.75 -7.70 -3.27
CA LEU A 69 -10.96 -8.08 -2.09
C LEU A 69 -10.58 -6.85 -1.27
N ASN A 70 -10.27 -5.75 -1.96
CA ASN A 70 -9.99 -4.45 -1.36
C ASN A 70 -10.10 -3.36 -2.43
N THR A 71 -9.76 -2.13 -2.06
CA THR A 71 -9.80 -0.95 -2.94
C THR A 71 -8.90 -1.05 -4.18
N SER A 72 -7.96 -1.99 -4.22
CA SER A 72 -6.95 -2.13 -5.28
C SER A 72 -6.95 -3.49 -5.99
N HIS A 73 -7.61 -4.51 -5.42
CA HIS A 73 -7.59 -5.89 -5.93
C HIS A 73 -8.99 -6.46 -6.08
N VAL A 74 -9.19 -7.16 -7.18
CA VAL A 74 -10.41 -7.88 -7.53
C VAL A 74 -10.04 -9.27 -8.01
N ARG A 75 -10.80 -10.29 -7.62
CA ARG A 75 -10.81 -11.58 -8.32
C ARG A 75 -11.97 -11.57 -9.28
N THR A 76 -11.69 -11.83 -10.55
CA THR A 76 -12.73 -11.98 -11.58
C THR A 76 -12.58 -13.36 -12.20
N PHE A 77 -13.69 -14.04 -12.39
CA PHE A 77 -13.77 -15.29 -13.13
C PHE A 77 -14.80 -15.14 -14.24
N GLU A 78 -14.42 -15.47 -15.47
CA GLU A 78 -15.31 -15.42 -16.64
C GLU A 78 -15.30 -16.75 -17.37
N GLN A 79 -16.49 -17.30 -17.65
CA GLN A 79 -16.62 -18.54 -18.41
C GLN A 79 -17.92 -18.57 -19.21
N ASP A 80 -17.82 -19.02 -20.46
CA ASP A 80 -18.98 -19.39 -21.26
C ASP A 80 -19.49 -20.78 -20.83
N ILE A 81 -20.74 -20.83 -20.39
CA ILE A 81 -21.41 -22.05 -19.94
C ILE A 81 -22.54 -22.38 -20.90
N ARG A 82 -22.53 -23.61 -21.41
CA ARG A 82 -23.64 -24.11 -22.22
C ARG A 82 -24.72 -24.71 -21.31
N MET A 83 -25.86 -24.03 -21.25
CA MET A 83 -27.06 -24.47 -20.53
C MET A 83 -27.99 -25.23 -21.48
N GLY A 84 -28.70 -26.23 -20.95
CA GLY A 84 -29.68 -27.04 -21.68
C GLY A 84 -30.67 -27.70 -20.73
N ASP A 85 -31.73 -28.31 -21.27
CA ASP A 85 -32.84 -28.87 -20.51
C ASP A 85 -32.34 -29.77 -19.36
N GLY A 86 -32.62 -29.38 -18.11
CA GLY A 86 -32.26 -30.14 -16.92
C GLY A 86 -30.77 -30.19 -16.56
N VAL A 87 -29.91 -29.43 -17.24
CA VAL A 87 -28.47 -29.37 -16.92
C VAL A 87 -28.25 -28.60 -15.62
N VAL A 88 -27.49 -29.21 -14.69
CA VAL A 88 -26.97 -28.57 -13.48
C VAL A 88 -25.44 -28.46 -13.61
N THR A 89 -24.92 -27.24 -13.68
CA THR A 89 -23.48 -26.96 -13.77
C THR A 89 -22.97 -26.44 -12.44
N LYS A 90 -21.87 -27.03 -11.93
CA LYS A 90 -21.13 -26.53 -10.77
C LYS A 90 -19.87 -25.82 -11.25
N VAL A 91 -19.71 -24.55 -10.87
CA VAL A 91 -18.54 -23.73 -11.20
C VAL A 91 -17.69 -23.59 -9.94
N ALA A 92 -16.41 -23.96 -10.04
CA ALA A 92 -15.41 -23.68 -9.03
C ALA A 92 -14.57 -22.49 -9.51
N VAL A 93 -14.62 -21.38 -8.76
CA VAL A 93 -13.87 -20.17 -9.07
C VAL A 93 -12.42 -20.39 -8.63
N ILE A 94 -11.51 -20.59 -9.57
CA ILE A 94 -10.08 -20.64 -9.28
C ILE A 94 -9.36 -19.75 -10.29
N GLU A 95 -9.08 -18.50 -9.89
CA GLU A 95 -8.12 -17.67 -10.60
C GLU A 95 -7.38 -16.72 -9.65
N GLN A 96 -6.14 -16.40 -9.99
CA GLN A 96 -5.29 -15.46 -9.25
C GLN A 96 -5.84 -14.03 -9.39
N GLY A 97 -5.82 -13.25 -8.32
CA GLY A 97 -6.39 -11.90 -8.29
C GLY A 97 -5.77 -10.95 -9.32
N GLN A 98 -6.63 -10.15 -9.95
CA GLN A 98 -6.28 -9.10 -10.88
C GLN A 98 -6.40 -7.72 -10.21
N LEU A 99 -5.67 -6.73 -10.72
CA LEU A 99 -5.78 -5.35 -10.24
C LEU A 99 -7.07 -4.70 -10.78
N THR A 100 -7.80 -3.98 -9.91
CA THR A 100 -8.96 -3.16 -10.32
C THR A 100 -8.51 -2.02 -11.25
N ALA A 101 -9.42 -1.32 -11.93
CA ALA A 101 -9.05 -0.10 -12.68
C ALA A 101 -8.34 0.94 -11.79
N LYS A 102 -8.76 1.04 -10.52
CA LYS A 102 -8.08 1.84 -9.49
C LYS A 102 -6.70 1.27 -9.14
N GLY A 103 -6.58 -0.05 -8.97
CA GLY A 103 -5.31 -0.74 -8.74
C GLY A 103 -4.33 -0.61 -9.91
N LYS A 104 -4.82 -0.68 -11.16
CA LYS A 104 -4.05 -0.42 -12.39
C LYS A 104 -3.62 1.05 -12.46
N GLY A 105 -4.48 1.99 -12.04
CA GLY A 105 -4.13 3.41 -11.93
C GLY A 105 -3.05 3.67 -10.88
N ILE A 106 -3.16 3.03 -9.71
CA ILE A 106 -2.14 3.09 -8.65
C ILE A 106 -0.82 2.46 -9.13
N GLU A 107 -0.86 1.31 -9.80
CA GLU A 107 0.34 0.64 -10.31
C GLU A 107 0.96 1.41 -11.49
N ALA A 108 0.15 2.01 -12.37
CA ALA A 108 0.64 2.87 -13.45
C ALA A 108 1.27 4.16 -12.91
N GLU A 109 0.69 4.77 -11.88
CA GLU A 109 1.27 5.93 -11.20
C GLU A 109 2.56 5.56 -10.46
N ARG A 110 2.57 4.39 -9.80
CA ARG A 110 3.74 3.80 -9.15
C ARG A 110 4.87 3.49 -10.14
N GLN A 111 4.54 3.04 -11.36
CA GLN A 111 5.49 2.81 -12.43
C GLN A 111 6.00 4.12 -13.05
N ARG A 112 5.15 5.14 -13.21
CA ARG A 112 5.57 6.49 -13.63
C ARG A 112 6.53 7.12 -12.63
N GLN A 113 6.19 7.06 -11.35
CA GLN A 113 7.02 7.59 -10.25
C GLN A 113 8.33 6.79 -10.08
N ALA A 114 8.31 5.48 -10.34
CA ALA A 114 9.52 4.65 -10.32
C ALA A 114 10.46 4.89 -11.52
N GLN A 115 9.95 5.49 -12.61
CA GLN A 115 10.69 5.77 -13.84
C GLN A 115 11.26 7.20 -13.90
N GLU A 116 11.02 8.05 -12.90
CA GLU A 116 11.63 9.37 -12.89
C GLU A 116 13.17 9.28 -12.66
N PRO A 117 13.98 9.89 -13.54
CA PRO A 117 15.43 9.84 -13.42
C PRO A 117 15.90 10.50 -12.12
N GLY A 118 16.97 9.94 -11.55
CA GLY A 118 17.55 10.40 -10.29
C GLY A 118 17.94 11.88 -10.29
N HIS A 119 18.11 12.39 -9.06
CA HIS A 119 18.57 13.74 -8.71
C HIS A 119 17.50 14.86 -8.65
N ASP A 120 16.25 14.53 -8.33
CA ASP A 120 15.21 15.57 -8.30
C ASP A 120 15.19 16.38 -6.99
N ALA A 121 15.32 17.69 -7.11
CA ALA A 121 15.11 18.65 -6.02
C ALA A 121 13.67 18.61 -5.48
N THR A 122 12.70 18.06 -6.23
CA THR A 122 11.32 17.83 -5.77
C THR A 122 11.22 16.78 -4.65
N LEU A 123 12.21 15.89 -4.50
CA LEU A 123 12.27 14.85 -3.47
C LEU A 123 12.90 15.32 -2.16
N ARG A 124 13.24 16.60 -2.05
CA ARG A 124 13.72 17.24 -0.83
C ARG A 124 12.73 18.29 -0.34
N ALA A 125 12.60 18.41 0.97
CA ALA A 125 11.87 19.49 1.63
C ALA A 125 12.86 20.53 2.14
N LEU A 126 12.59 21.81 1.89
CA LEU A 126 13.27 22.91 2.56
C LEU A 126 12.74 23.01 3.99
N VAL A 127 13.62 22.88 4.97
CA VAL A 127 13.34 23.25 6.35
C VAL A 127 13.91 24.65 6.56
N PRO A 128 13.06 25.68 6.78
CA PRO A 128 13.51 27.05 6.91
C PRO A 128 14.45 27.24 8.09
N GLU A 129 15.30 28.26 7.99
CA GLU A 129 16.10 28.71 9.13
C GLU A 129 15.20 29.18 10.30
N GLY A 130 15.74 29.17 11.51
CA GLY A 130 15.11 29.77 12.67
C GLY A 130 14.96 28.82 13.86
N GLU A 131 14.28 29.33 14.87
CA GLU A 131 14.12 28.67 16.17
C GLU A 131 13.11 27.53 16.15
N PHE A 132 13.34 26.52 16.99
CA PHE A 132 12.40 25.44 17.27
C PHE A 132 12.58 24.90 18.70
N LEU A 133 11.57 24.17 19.19
CA LEU A 133 11.58 23.52 20.50
C LEU A 133 12.10 22.08 20.37
N TYR A 134 13.32 21.84 20.83
CA TYR A 134 14.04 20.57 20.77
C TYR A 134 13.86 19.73 22.05
N GLY A 135 13.69 18.42 21.88
CA GLY A 135 13.63 17.44 22.95
C GLY A 135 12.36 17.51 23.79
N ASN A 136 12.27 16.64 24.80
CA ASN A 136 11.14 16.60 25.74
C ASN A 136 11.05 17.86 26.60
N ASP A 137 12.19 18.45 26.93
CA ASP A 137 12.28 19.69 27.73
C ASP A 137 11.98 20.95 26.91
N LYS A 138 11.72 20.82 25.60
CA LYS A 138 11.40 21.92 24.68
C LYS A 138 12.46 23.03 24.73
N GLN A 139 13.73 22.64 24.72
CA GLN A 139 14.85 23.56 24.67
C GLN A 139 14.79 24.38 23.37
N ARG A 140 14.91 25.71 23.46
CA ARG A 140 14.98 26.56 22.27
C ARG A 140 16.36 26.42 21.61
N LEU A 141 16.36 26.00 20.36
CA LEU A 141 17.54 25.94 19.50
C LEU A 141 17.25 26.66 18.19
N SER A 142 18.27 27.23 17.56
CA SER A 142 18.18 27.82 16.22
C SER A 142 19.02 27.03 15.23
N LEU A 143 18.47 26.73 14.06
CA LEU A 143 19.15 26.04 12.96
C LEU A 143 19.13 26.90 11.71
N SER A 144 20.22 26.85 10.94
CA SER A 144 20.23 27.37 9.57
C SER A 144 19.25 26.58 8.69
N ALA A 145 18.88 27.14 7.55
CA ALA A 145 18.05 26.45 6.57
C ALA A 145 18.81 25.25 5.97
N PHE A 146 18.11 24.14 5.76
CA PHE A 146 18.66 22.93 5.13
C PHE A 146 17.58 22.23 4.30
N TYR A 147 18.02 21.39 3.37
CA TYR A 147 17.16 20.44 2.68
C TYR A 147 17.23 19.08 3.36
N MET A 148 16.10 18.37 3.43
CA MET A 148 16.04 16.97 3.87
C MET A 148 15.25 16.13 2.87
N ASP A 149 15.71 14.91 2.61
CA ASP A 149 14.99 13.97 1.76
C ASP A 149 13.60 13.70 2.32
N LYS A 150 12.58 13.79 1.45
CA LYS A 150 11.17 13.59 1.83
C LYS A 150 10.90 12.16 2.28
N PHE A 151 11.70 11.20 1.86
CA PHE A 151 11.51 9.78 2.14
C PHE A 151 12.80 9.17 2.67
N GLU A 152 12.73 8.04 3.37
CA GLU A 152 13.91 7.22 3.60
C GLU A 152 14.49 6.74 2.27
N VAL A 153 15.79 6.43 2.26
CA VAL A 153 16.45 5.89 1.07
C VAL A 153 15.83 4.53 0.73
N SER A 154 15.34 4.38 -0.50
CA SER A 154 14.68 3.14 -0.92
C SER A 154 15.67 2.07 -1.38
N THR A 155 15.22 0.81 -1.45
CA THR A 155 16.03 -0.28 -2.00
C THR A 155 16.43 -0.02 -3.45
N ALA A 156 15.54 0.55 -4.28
CA ALA A 156 15.86 0.98 -5.63
C ALA A 156 16.96 2.03 -5.71
N GLN A 157 16.94 3.01 -4.80
CA GLN A 157 17.97 4.05 -4.74
C GLN A 157 19.31 3.50 -4.27
N TYR A 158 19.31 2.65 -3.24
CA TYR A 158 20.52 2.00 -2.75
C TYR A 158 21.14 1.04 -3.78
N ALA A 159 20.32 0.33 -4.56
CA ALA A 159 20.80 -0.53 -5.64
C ALA A 159 21.56 0.26 -6.73
N LYS A 160 21.08 1.46 -7.08
CA LYS A 160 21.81 2.37 -7.99
C LYS A 160 23.17 2.77 -7.42
N PHE A 161 23.22 3.08 -6.12
CA PHE A 161 24.48 3.37 -5.43
C PHE A 161 25.45 2.18 -5.44
N MET A 162 24.97 0.96 -5.18
CA MET A 162 25.80 -0.24 -5.25
C MET A 162 26.35 -0.48 -6.66
N ALA A 163 25.50 -0.34 -7.69
CA ALA A 163 25.91 -0.46 -9.07
C ALA A 163 26.98 0.58 -9.46
N ALA A 164 26.89 1.80 -8.93
CA ALA A 164 27.83 2.88 -9.22
C ALA A 164 29.17 2.77 -8.47
N THR A 165 29.18 2.15 -7.28
CA THR A 165 30.34 2.20 -6.37
C THR A 165 30.97 0.85 -6.05
N GLY A 166 30.29 -0.26 -6.36
CA GLY A 166 30.68 -1.59 -5.90
C GLY A 166 30.46 -1.81 -4.40
N ALA A 167 29.64 -0.97 -3.74
CA ALA A 167 29.29 -1.17 -2.34
C ALA A 167 28.64 -2.55 -2.09
N LYS A 168 28.85 -3.09 -0.90
CA LYS A 168 28.31 -4.40 -0.50
C LYS A 168 26.80 -4.35 -0.34
N GLU A 169 26.18 -5.49 -0.63
CA GLU A 169 24.76 -5.70 -0.38
C GLU A 169 24.42 -5.57 1.12
N PRO A 170 23.34 -4.85 1.50
CA PRO A 170 22.91 -4.74 2.89
C PRO A 170 22.62 -6.09 3.54
N LYS A 171 22.92 -6.20 4.84
CA LYS A 171 23.00 -7.48 5.57
C LYS A 171 21.76 -8.37 5.42
N TYR A 172 20.56 -7.79 5.38
CA TYR A 172 19.31 -8.54 5.40
C TYR A 172 18.61 -8.60 4.04
N TRP A 173 19.12 -7.95 2.99
CA TRP A 173 18.50 -7.98 1.66
C TRP A 173 18.27 -9.39 1.11
N PRO A 174 19.26 -10.30 1.12
CA PRO A 174 19.08 -11.65 0.56
C PRO A 174 17.96 -12.46 1.21
N THR A 175 17.65 -12.19 2.48
CA THR A 175 16.74 -12.99 3.31
C THR A 175 15.41 -12.30 3.61
N SER A 176 15.22 -11.04 3.19
CA SER A 176 14.05 -10.22 3.55
C SER A 176 13.04 -10.05 2.42
N GLY A 177 13.28 -10.65 1.26
CA GLY A 177 12.45 -10.40 0.06
C GLY A 177 12.46 -8.93 -0.39
N LEU A 178 13.41 -8.12 0.12
CA LEU A 178 13.64 -6.76 -0.33
C LEU A 178 14.24 -6.83 -1.73
N VAL A 179 13.44 -6.44 -2.70
CA VAL A 179 13.85 -6.46 -4.10
C VAL A 179 14.58 -5.16 -4.42
N SER A 180 15.67 -5.26 -5.17
CA SER A 180 16.55 -4.15 -5.56
C SER A 180 15.90 -3.04 -6.40
N HIS A 181 14.61 -3.18 -6.75
CA HIS A 181 13.82 -2.20 -7.49
C HIS A 181 12.51 -1.80 -6.76
N ASP A 182 12.38 -2.11 -5.48
CA ASP A 182 11.24 -1.69 -4.65
C ASP A 182 11.44 -0.26 -4.09
N GLN A 183 10.35 0.34 -3.61
CA GLN A 183 10.31 1.66 -2.96
C GLN A 183 10.15 1.55 -1.44
N LYS A 184 10.43 0.37 -0.88
CA LYS A 184 10.57 0.18 0.56
C LYS A 184 11.92 0.76 1.03
N PRO A 185 12.02 1.21 2.29
CA PRO A 185 13.28 1.69 2.83
C PRO A 185 14.35 0.60 2.80
N VAL A 186 15.58 0.99 2.50
CA VAL A 186 16.75 0.13 2.71
C VAL A 186 16.95 -0.07 4.21
N VAL A 187 17.22 -1.31 4.60
CA VAL A 187 17.55 -1.70 5.99
C VAL A 187 18.78 -2.58 6.03
N GLY A 188 19.32 -2.81 7.23
CA GLY A 188 20.52 -3.63 7.40
C GLY A 188 21.80 -2.92 6.95
N VAL A 189 21.77 -1.59 6.96
CA VAL A 189 22.91 -0.72 6.66
C VAL A 189 23.49 -0.14 7.94
N SER A 190 24.82 -0.06 7.99
CA SER A 190 25.53 0.56 9.10
C SER A 190 25.55 2.07 8.96
N TRP A 191 25.93 2.77 10.02
CA TRP A 191 26.06 4.23 9.99
C TRP A 191 27.06 4.68 8.91
N SER A 192 28.20 4.00 8.82
CA SER A 192 29.24 4.30 7.83
C SER A 192 28.78 4.06 6.38
N GLU A 193 27.94 3.06 6.16
CA GLU A 193 27.33 2.77 4.85
C GLU A 193 26.30 3.84 4.46
N ALA A 194 25.45 4.25 5.41
CA ALA A 194 24.49 5.33 5.24
C ALA A 194 25.18 6.68 4.94
N ASP A 195 26.23 7.00 5.69
CA ASP A 195 27.04 8.21 5.50
C ASP A 195 27.77 8.19 4.14
N ALA A 196 28.34 7.06 3.74
CA ALA A 196 28.97 6.89 2.43
C ALA A 196 27.97 7.10 1.28
N TYR A 197 26.75 6.55 1.40
CA TYR A 197 25.68 6.79 0.44
C TYR A 197 25.36 8.28 0.33
N CYS A 198 25.12 8.97 1.44
CA CYS A 198 24.74 10.38 1.39
C CYS A 198 25.85 11.23 0.75
N ARG A 199 27.12 10.96 1.09
CA ARG A 199 28.27 11.67 0.50
C ARG A 199 28.41 11.42 -1.00
N HIS A 200 28.15 10.20 -1.47
CA HIS A 200 28.19 9.88 -2.90
C HIS A 200 27.27 10.79 -3.73
N TYR A 201 26.13 11.18 -3.17
CA TYR A 201 25.19 12.11 -3.80
C TYR A 201 25.34 13.56 -3.36
N HIS A 202 26.51 13.95 -2.83
CA HIS A 202 26.81 15.32 -2.36
C HIS A 202 25.86 15.83 -1.26
N LYS A 203 25.36 14.90 -0.44
CA LYS A 203 24.55 15.15 0.75
C LYS A 203 25.34 14.73 2.00
N ARG A 204 24.68 14.71 3.15
CA ARG A 204 25.17 14.19 4.42
C ARG A 204 24.03 13.53 5.19
N LEU A 205 24.34 12.79 6.25
CA LEU A 205 23.31 12.46 7.23
C LEU A 205 22.82 13.74 7.93
N PRO A 206 21.53 13.83 8.29
CA PRO A 206 21.06 14.91 9.13
C PRO A 206 21.69 14.82 10.52
N THR A 207 21.88 15.97 11.18
CA THR A 207 22.01 15.96 12.63
C THR A 207 20.69 15.53 13.26
N GLU A 208 20.73 15.03 14.49
CA GLU A 208 19.52 14.75 15.24
C GLU A 208 18.61 15.99 15.38
N GLN A 209 19.19 17.16 15.62
CA GLN A 209 18.42 18.39 15.81
C GLN A 209 17.70 18.77 14.51
N GLU A 210 18.37 18.61 13.36
CA GLU A 210 17.75 18.79 12.05
C GLU A 210 16.65 17.77 11.80
N TRP A 211 16.87 16.50 12.13
CA TRP A 211 15.87 15.46 12.01
C TRP A 211 14.62 15.81 12.83
N GLU A 212 14.79 16.19 14.11
CA GLU A 212 13.67 16.54 14.96
C GLU A 212 12.94 17.78 14.46
N LYS A 213 13.65 18.86 14.09
CA LYS A 213 12.99 20.05 13.53
C LYS A 213 12.20 19.67 12.28
N ALA A 214 12.81 18.92 11.36
CA ALA A 214 12.19 18.48 10.12
C ALA A 214 10.92 17.64 10.35
N MET A 215 10.91 16.80 11.39
CA MET A 215 9.77 15.94 11.70
C MET A 215 8.74 16.58 12.64
N ARG A 216 9.12 17.53 13.49
CA ARG A 216 8.26 18.08 14.55
C ARG A 216 7.74 19.48 14.23
N GLY A 217 8.41 20.24 13.36
CA GLY A 217 8.14 21.66 13.19
C GLY A 217 8.74 22.49 14.34
N THR A 218 8.11 23.63 14.65
CA THR A 218 8.64 24.60 15.63
C THR A 218 7.84 24.68 16.93
N ASP A 219 6.64 24.11 16.99
CA ASP A 219 5.66 24.31 18.06
C ASP A 219 5.76 23.29 19.21
N GLY A 220 6.67 22.31 19.10
CA GLY A 220 6.89 21.32 20.15
C GLY A 220 5.79 20.27 20.26
N ARG A 221 5.02 20.01 19.19
CA ARG A 221 4.06 18.89 19.09
C ARG A 221 4.69 17.51 19.36
N ASN A 222 3.93 16.52 19.80
CA ASN A 222 4.47 15.20 20.13
C ASN A 222 4.79 14.35 18.90
N TYR A 223 3.98 14.47 17.86
CA TYR A 223 4.11 13.71 16.61
C TYR A 223 4.19 14.64 15.40
N PRO A 224 4.67 14.16 14.25
CA PRO A 224 4.74 14.98 13.05
C PRO A 224 3.40 15.63 12.66
N TRP A 225 2.31 14.87 12.76
CA TRP A 225 0.95 15.32 12.43
C TRP A 225 0.28 16.15 13.52
N GLY A 226 0.87 16.27 14.72
CA GLY A 226 0.29 17.03 15.83
C GLY A 226 0.38 16.31 17.17
N ASN A 227 -0.63 16.50 18.01
CA ASN A 227 -0.71 15.90 19.35
C ASN A 227 -1.77 14.80 19.44
N GLU A 228 -2.40 14.44 18.32
CA GLU A 228 -3.37 13.37 18.26
C GLU A 228 -2.70 12.00 18.37
N GLU A 229 -3.37 11.07 19.05
CA GLU A 229 -2.88 9.70 19.22
C GLU A 229 -2.57 9.05 17.86
N PRO A 230 -1.47 8.30 17.75
CA PRO A 230 -1.10 7.64 16.51
C PRO A 230 -2.13 6.59 16.10
N THR A 231 -2.50 6.59 14.81
CA THR A 231 -3.39 5.59 14.21
C THR A 231 -2.74 4.98 12.97
N GLY A 232 -3.34 3.93 12.41
CA GLY A 232 -2.90 3.35 11.13
C GLY A 232 -2.92 4.30 9.93
N ARG A 233 -3.51 5.49 10.05
CA ARG A 233 -3.44 6.55 9.02
C ARG A 233 -2.19 7.42 9.15
N HIS A 234 -1.55 7.40 10.31
CA HIS A 234 -0.45 8.27 10.68
C HIS A 234 0.90 7.54 10.61
N VAL A 235 0.95 6.29 11.09
CA VAL A 235 2.20 5.56 11.30
C VAL A 235 2.04 4.08 10.97
N ASN A 236 3.07 3.52 10.34
CA ASN A 236 3.21 2.10 10.15
C ASN A 236 3.72 1.42 11.43
N SER A 237 2.88 0.61 12.05
CA SER A 237 3.19 -0.02 13.33
C SER A 237 2.43 -1.32 13.61
N ASN A 238 2.99 -2.12 14.52
CA ASN A 238 2.42 -3.38 15.02
C ASN A 238 1.11 -3.22 15.85
N LYS A 239 0.51 -2.02 15.93
CA LYS A 239 -0.85 -1.88 16.51
C LYS A 239 -1.96 -2.37 15.56
N ASN A 240 -1.64 -2.74 14.32
CA ASN A 240 -2.61 -3.17 13.30
C ASN A 240 -2.40 -4.58 12.71
N SER A 241 -1.47 -5.40 13.22
CA SER A 241 -1.20 -6.74 12.66
C SER A 241 -1.17 -7.82 13.74
N ASN A 242 -2.14 -8.74 13.72
CA ASN A 242 -2.11 -10.00 14.48
C ASN A 242 -1.24 -11.07 13.79
N ASP A 243 -0.48 -10.71 12.75
CA ASP A 243 0.27 -11.68 11.94
C ASP A 243 1.77 -11.44 12.11
N TYR A 244 2.39 -12.25 12.99
CA TYR A 244 3.80 -12.18 13.36
C TYR A 244 4.72 -12.98 12.41
N ASN A 245 4.13 -13.66 11.41
CA ASN A 245 4.81 -14.69 10.62
C ASN A 245 5.02 -14.34 9.15
N ASP A 246 4.57 -13.17 8.69
CA ASP A 246 4.99 -12.63 7.41
C ASP A 246 6.06 -11.55 7.68
N TYR A 247 7.12 -11.50 6.89
CA TYR A 247 8.16 -10.46 7.03
C TYR A 247 7.65 -9.04 6.62
N GLY A 248 6.35 -8.79 6.69
CA GLY A 248 5.65 -7.53 6.44
C GLY A 248 5.48 -6.75 7.74
N PRO A 249 5.92 -5.48 7.76
CA PRO A 249 5.04 -4.43 7.31
C PRO A 249 5.78 -3.22 6.71
N LEU A 250 7.07 -3.29 6.32
CA LEU A 250 7.73 -2.15 5.66
C LEU A 250 6.87 -1.70 4.48
N ILE A 251 6.28 -0.51 4.63
CA ILE A 251 5.46 0.07 3.59
C ILE A 251 6.38 0.85 2.66
N ARG A 252 5.95 0.97 1.41
CA ARG A 252 6.59 1.92 0.51
C ARG A 252 6.46 3.30 1.12
N ALA A 253 7.43 4.15 0.80
CA ALA A 253 7.32 5.56 1.09
C ALA A 253 5.97 6.11 0.56
N TRP A 254 5.54 7.30 1.01
CA TRP A 254 4.29 8.00 0.60
C TRP A 254 2.94 7.31 0.88
N PHE A 255 2.92 6.11 1.45
CA PHE A 255 1.67 5.38 1.67
C PHE A 255 0.80 5.99 2.79
N LEU A 256 1.41 6.67 3.78
CA LEU A 256 0.70 7.28 4.92
C LEU A 256 0.73 8.80 4.89
N GLU A 257 -0.08 9.41 4.02
CA GLU A 257 -0.16 10.87 3.90
C GLU A 257 -0.58 11.59 5.18
N GLY A 258 -1.36 10.93 6.05
CA GLY A 258 -1.76 11.47 7.35
C GLY A 258 -0.58 11.69 8.31
N GLY A 259 0.57 11.05 8.07
CA GLY A 259 1.78 11.16 8.88
C GLY A 259 2.69 12.35 8.55
N LYS A 260 2.27 13.26 7.65
CA LYS A 260 3.08 14.39 7.21
C LYS A 260 3.29 15.42 8.35
N SER A 261 4.52 15.65 8.82
CA SER A 261 4.96 16.91 9.45
C SER A 261 4.71 18.19 8.64
N PRO A 262 4.78 19.36 9.30
CA PRO A 262 4.66 20.69 8.71
C PRO A 262 5.45 20.93 7.42
N TYR A 263 6.60 20.28 7.22
CA TYR A 263 7.47 20.53 6.07
C TYR A 263 7.30 19.55 4.90
N GLY A 264 6.28 18.68 4.93
CA GLY A 264 5.97 17.81 3.78
C GLY A 264 6.93 16.64 3.48
N ILE A 265 7.84 16.29 4.39
CA ILE A 265 8.58 15.00 4.42
C ILE A 265 7.56 13.83 4.61
N LEU A 266 7.91 12.56 4.66
CA LEU A 266 6.97 11.44 4.84
C LEU A 266 7.71 10.32 5.59
N ASP A 267 6.93 9.35 6.09
CA ASP A 267 7.43 8.14 6.76
C ASP A 267 8.34 8.48 7.97
N ARG A 268 7.77 9.28 8.88
CA ARG A 268 8.50 10.12 9.85
C ARG A 268 8.53 9.58 11.27
N ALA A 269 7.63 8.65 11.55
CA ALA A 269 7.52 7.91 12.79
C ALA A 269 7.13 6.48 12.44
N GLY A 270 7.85 5.48 12.95
CA GLY A 270 7.73 4.08 12.52
C GLY A 270 8.42 3.80 11.19
N ASN A 271 8.08 2.67 10.57
CA ASN A 271 8.82 2.10 9.43
C ASN A 271 10.23 1.67 9.83
N VAL A 272 11.23 2.56 9.82
CA VAL A 272 12.62 2.26 10.17
C VAL A 272 13.22 3.32 11.08
N TRP A 273 14.09 2.88 11.98
CA TRP A 273 15.00 3.78 12.69
C TRP A 273 15.98 4.41 11.70
N GLU A 274 16.20 5.71 11.81
CA GLU A 274 17.02 6.45 10.85
C GLU A 274 18.32 6.96 11.46
N TRP A 275 19.45 6.57 10.87
CA TRP A 275 20.76 7.05 11.28
C TRP A 275 20.87 8.58 11.12
N THR A 276 21.45 9.23 12.13
CA THR A 276 21.82 10.66 12.10
C THR A 276 23.34 10.80 12.27
N SER A 277 23.89 11.98 12.00
CA SER A 277 25.31 12.26 12.21
C SER A 277 25.69 12.48 13.68
N SER A 278 24.69 12.72 14.55
CA SER A 278 24.89 13.07 15.95
C SER A 278 25.38 11.88 16.79
N ASP A 279 26.20 12.18 17.79
CA ASP A 279 26.65 11.20 18.78
C ASP A 279 25.57 10.98 19.85
N TYR A 280 25.40 9.72 20.28
CA TYR A 280 24.46 9.35 21.35
C TYR A 280 25.18 9.32 22.69
N ASP A 281 26.07 8.34 22.85
CA ASP A 281 26.99 8.12 23.98
C ASP A 281 28.37 7.71 23.42
N ARG A 282 29.34 7.38 24.29
CA ARG A 282 30.72 7.04 23.89
C ARG A 282 30.78 5.98 22.78
N GLY A 283 31.05 6.44 21.56
CA GLY A 283 31.23 5.61 20.37
C GLY A 283 29.93 5.17 19.68
N GLN A 284 28.78 5.72 20.06
CA GLN A 284 27.48 5.42 19.44
C GLN A 284 26.92 6.61 18.67
N LYS A 285 26.10 6.32 17.67
CA LYS A 285 25.37 7.28 16.84
C LYS A 285 23.88 7.22 17.12
N VAL A 286 23.22 8.36 16.96
CA VAL A 286 21.80 8.49 17.23
C VAL A 286 20.99 7.97 16.04
N LEU A 287 19.98 7.17 16.36
CA LEU A 287 18.87 6.76 15.51
C LEU A 287 17.59 7.48 15.97
N ARG A 288 16.75 7.92 15.03
CA ARG A 288 15.46 8.59 15.31
C ARG A 288 14.29 7.94 14.57
N GLY A 289 13.06 8.26 14.99
CA GLY A 289 11.83 7.93 14.26
C GLY A 289 11.11 6.65 14.69
N GLY A 290 11.77 5.70 15.35
CA GLY A 290 11.13 4.42 15.68
C GLY A 290 11.00 3.50 14.46
N ALA A 291 10.57 2.25 14.68
CA ALA A 291 10.41 1.26 13.61
C ALA A 291 9.09 0.47 13.70
N TRP A 292 8.80 -0.27 12.63
CA TRP A 292 7.53 -0.93 12.36
C TRP A 292 7.04 -1.92 13.43
N PHE A 293 7.94 -2.57 14.19
CA PHE A 293 7.55 -3.55 15.23
C PHE A 293 7.46 -2.99 16.65
N TYR A 294 7.86 -1.73 16.87
CA TYR A 294 7.77 -1.11 18.20
C TYR A 294 6.34 -0.66 18.51
N GLN A 295 5.99 -0.59 19.80
CA GLN A 295 4.71 -0.05 20.26
C GLN A 295 4.70 1.49 20.24
N ALA A 296 3.51 2.08 20.37
CA ALA A 296 3.25 3.53 20.22
C ALA A 296 4.11 4.47 21.08
N PHE A 297 4.72 3.92 22.14
CA PHE A 297 5.60 4.64 23.04
C PHE A 297 6.91 5.11 22.38
N TYR A 298 7.29 4.58 21.20
CA TYR A 298 8.54 4.89 20.51
C TYR A 298 8.36 5.71 19.20
N TRP A 299 7.21 6.36 19.01
CA TRP A 299 6.90 7.14 17.79
C TRP A 299 6.89 8.65 18.02
N GLY A 300 7.21 9.09 19.23
CA GLY A 300 7.37 10.49 19.55
C GLY A 300 8.49 11.09 18.71
N SER A 301 8.31 12.33 18.25
CA SER A 301 9.35 13.05 17.51
C SER A 301 10.61 13.27 18.33
N THR A 302 10.60 12.97 19.63
CA THR A 302 11.72 13.10 20.58
C THR A 302 12.41 11.77 20.91
N ASP A 303 11.92 10.63 20.42
CA ASP A 303 12.45 9.31 20.78
C ASP A 303 13.78 8.99 20.10
N ARG A 304 14.76 8.55 20.90
CA ARG A 304 16.14 8.31 20.47
C ARG A 304 16.54 6.88 20.73
N LEU A 305 17.30 6.30 19.81
CA LEU A 305 18.00 5.02 20.00
C LEU A 305 19.50 5.21 19.75
N GLY A 306 20.33 4.58 20.58
CA GLY A 306 21.78 4.56 20.39
C GLY A 306 22.23 3.27 19.69
N GLY A 307 23.01 3.40 18.62
CA GLY A 307 23.62 2.27 17.91
C GLY A 307 25.10 2.47 17.68
N THR A 308 25.92 1.41 17.76
CA THR A 308 27.32 1.52 17.34
C THR A 308 27.40 1.74 15.83
N PRO A 309 28.39 2.46 15.29
CA PRO A 309 28.50 2.76 13.86
C PRO A 309 28.50 1.52 12.95
N ASP A 310 28.94 0.36 13.45
CA ASP A 310 28.97 -0.91 12.72
C ASP A 310 27.68 -1.74 12.83
N SER A 311 26.76 -1.34 13.71
CA SER A 311 25.49 -2.03 13.93
C SER A 311 24.66 -2.04 12.64
N ARG A 312 24.03 -3.18 12.38
CA ARG A 312 23.11 -3.40 11.25
C ARG A 312 21.92 -4.19 11.73
N ASP A 313 20.73 -3.62 11.64
CA ASP A 313 19.48 -4.29 12.00
C ASP A 313 18.42 -4.17 10.89
N ARG A 314 17.42 -5.06 10.95
CA ARG A 314 16.35 -5.22 9.95
C ARG A 314 15.39 -4.03 9.88
N ASP A 315 15.59 -3.07 10.75
CA ASP A 315 14.83 -1.84 10.92
C ASP A 315 15.72 -0.61 10.98
N PHE A 316 17.03 -0.74 10.70
CA PHE A 316 17.95 0.40 10.63
C PHE A 316 18.10 0.85 9.19
N GLY A 317 17.50 2.00 8.87
CA GLY A 317 17.61 2.71 7.62
C GLY A 317 18.17 4.12 7.82
N PHE A 318 17.92 5.01 6.86
CA PHE A 318 18.36 6.41 6.91
C PHE A 318 17.69 7.27 5.84
N ARG A 319 17.81 8.59 6.01
CA ARG A 319 17.59 9.59 4.96
C ARG A 319 18.74 10.59 4.94
N CYS A 320 18.88 11.35 3.86
CA CYS A 320 19.94 12.35 3.74
C CYS A 320 19.41 13.78 3.95
N ALA A 321 20.31 14.67 4.32
CA ALA A 321 20.14 16.12 4.38
C ALA A 321 21.24 16.84 3.60
N GLN A 322 21.02 18.11 3.28
CA GLN A 322 21.95 18.93 2.53
C GLN A 322 21.84 20.41 2.93
N ASP A 323 22.97 21.08 3.07
CA ASP A 323 22.99 22.51 3.38
C ASP A 323 22.41 23.34 2.23
N VAL A 324 21.72 24.43 2.55
CA VAL A 324 21.36 25.45 1.55
C VAL A 324 22.64 26.21 1.19
N ARG A 325 23.11 26.07 -0.06
CA ARG A 325 24.25 26.86 -0.54
C ARG A 325 23.87 28.33 -0.49
N LYS A 326 24.70 29.11 0.20
CA LYS A 326 24.65 30.58 0.18
C LYS A 326 25.16 31.11 -1.15
#